data_AF-V8P5X3-F1
#
_entry.id   AF-V8P5X3-F1
#
_cell.length_a   1.000
_cell.length_b   1.000
_cell.length_c   1.000
_cell.angle_alpha   90.00
_cell.angle_beta   90.00
_cell.angle_gamma   90.00
#
_symmetry.space_group_name_H-M   'P 1'
#
loop_
_entity.id
_entity.type
_entity.pdbx_description
1 polymer ?
#
loop_
_entity_poly.entity_id
_entity_poly.type
_entity_poly.pdbx_seq_one_letter_code
_entity_poly.pdbx_strand_id
1 'polypeptide(L)'
;LLCEEWASYGVFYKYQPIDLVRKYFGEKIGLYFAWLGVYTQMLIPASIVGIIVFLYGCATVDENIPSMEMCDQRNNITMCPLCDSTCSYWKLSSACATARASHLFDNPATVFFSVFMALW
;
A
#
# COMPACT_ATOMS: atom_id res chain seq x y z
N LEU A 1 -9.08 21.03 -28.89
CA LEU A 1 -9.10 19.57 -29.17
C LEU A 1 -8.19 18.74 -28.27
N LEU A 2 -6.87 18.62 -28.48
CA LEU A 2 -6.00 17.78 -27.61
C LEU A 2 -6.00 18.22 -26.13
N CYS A 3 -6.03 19.53 -25.85
CA CYS A 3 -6.12 20.04 -24.48
C CYS A 3 -7.48 19.80 -23.82
N GLU A 4 -8.57 19.72 -24.60
CA GLU A 4 -9.93 19.54 -24.06
C GLU A 4 -10.26 18.06 -23.88
N GLU A 5 -9.81 17.18 -24.78
CA GLU A 5 -10.15 15.75 -24.77
C GLU A 5 -9.13 14.88 -24.03
N TRP A 6 -7.92 15.38 -23.76
CA TRP A 6 -6.87 14.58 -23.15
C TRP A 6 -6.08 15.31 -22.07
N ALA A 7 -5.58 16.53 -22.32
CA ALA A 7 -4.73 17.25 -21.35
C ALA A 7 -5.52 18.09 -20.32
N SER A 8 -6.73 17.65 -19.95
CA SER A 8 -7.57 18.28 -18.93
C SER A 8 -7.84 17.30 -17.79
N TYR A 9 -7.65 17.74 -16.54
CA TYR A 9 -7.88 16.91 -15.35
C TYR A 9 -9.30 16.36 -15.27
N GLY A 10 -10.28 17.05 -15.85
CA GLY A 10 -11.68 16.61 -15.87
C GLY A 10 -11.95 15.39 -16.77
N VAL A 11 -10.98 14.95 -17.59
CA VAL A 11 -11.15 13.92 -18.62
C VAL A 11 -10.31 12.67 -18.34
N PHE A 12 -9.76 12.53 -17.12
CA PHE A 12 -8.90 11.41 -16.72
C PHE A 12 -9.55 10.02 -16.84
N TYR A 13 -10.88 9.94 -16.85
CA TYR A 13 -11.63 8.69 -16.94
C TYR A 13 -11.82 8.19 -18.39
N LYS A 14 -11.57 9.03 -19.41
CA LYS A 14 -11.68 8.60 -20.81
C LYS A 14 -10.41 7.86 -21.24
N TYR A 15 -10.57 6.97 -22.23
CA TYR A 15 -9.42 6.33 -22.87
C TYR A 15 -8.54 7.37 -23.59
N GLN A 16 -7.23 7.17 -23.53
CA GLN A 16 -6.26 8.06 -24.14
C GLN A 16 -6.26 7.95 -25.68
N PRO A 17 -6.42 9.07 -26.43
CA PRO A 17 -6.41 9.06 -27.89
C PRO A 17 -4.98 8.97 -28.44
N ILE A 18 -4.38 7.78 -28.38
CA ILE A 18 -2.96 7.54 -28.75
C ILE A 18 -2.64 7.91 -30.20
N ASP A 19 -3.57 7.69 -31.14
CA ASP A 19 -3.35 8.00 -32.55
C ASP A 19 -3.24 9.51 -32.81
N LEU A 20 -4.00 10.31 -32.06
CA LEU A 20 -3.97 11.76 -32.18
C LEU A 20 -2.70 12.34 -31.55
N VAL A 21 -2.27 11.80 -30.41
CA VAL A 21 -1.00 12.16 -29.75
C VAL A 21 0.17 11.81 -30.67
N ARG A 22 0.17 10.61 -31.26
CA ARG A 22 1.18 10.15 -32.21
C ARG A 22 1.25 11.02 -33.46
N LYS A 23 0.11 11.42 -34.02
CA LYS A 23 0.06 12.27 -35.21
C LYS A 23 0.57 13.70 -34.95
N TYR A 24 0.38 14.23 -33.75
CA TYR A 24 0.78 15.59 -33.39
C TYR A 24 2.22 15.68 -32.84
N PHE A 25 2.61 14.75 -31.97
CA PHE A 25 3.90 14.76 -31.26
C PHE A 25 4.93 13.76 -31.82
N GLY A 26 4.52 12.89 -32.74
CA GLY A 26 5.35 11.84 -33.31
C GLY A 26 5.35 10.53 -32.51
N GLU A 27 5.98 9.51 -33.10
CA GLU A 27 6.00 8.12 -32.60
C GLU A 27 6.65 7.98 -31.22
N LYS A 28 7.73 8.73 -30.93
CA LYS A 28 8.45 8.63 -29.65
C LYS A 28 7.57 9.01 -28.45
N ILE A 29 6.82 10.10 -28.57
CA ILE A 29 5.93 10.60 -27.51
C ILE A 29 4.64 9.76 -27.47
N GLY A 30 4.12 9.36 -28.64
CA GLY A 30 2.99 8.44 -28.73
C GLY A 30 3.24 7.12 -28.00
N LEU A 31 4.41 6.51 -28.22
CA LEU A 31 4.79 5.24 -27.57
C LEU A 31 4.96 5.39 -26.06
N TYR A 32 5.57 6.48 -25.59
CA TYR A 32 5.70 6.76 -24.15
C TYR A 32 4.33 6.74 -23.45
N PHE A 33 3.37 7.45 -24.03
CA PHE A 33 2.04 7.55 -23.47
C PHE A 33 1.22 6.27 -23.62
N ALA A 34 1.39 5.53 -24.72
CA ALA A 34 0.78 4.22 -24.88
C ALA A 34 1.27 3.24 -23.80
N TRP A 35 2.58 3.23 -23.52
CA TRP A 35 3.15 2.40 -22.46
C TRP A 35 2.67 2.81 -21.07
N LEU A 36 2.63 4.12 -20.78
CA LEU A 36 2.11 4.64 -19.52
C LEU A 36 0.65 4.22 -19.29
N GLY A 37 -0.19 4.29 -20.33
CA GLY A 37 -1.59 3.86 -20.29
C GLY A 37 -1.73 2.36 -20.00
N VAL A 38 -0.95 1.52 -20.68
CA VAL A 38 -0.95 0.07 -20.41
C VAL A 38 -0.47 -0.24 -19.00
N TYR A 39 0.57 0.43 -18.50
CA TYR A 39 1.09 0.24 -17.15
C TYR A 39 0.05 0.62 -16.09
N THR A 40 -0.62 1.76 -16.26
CA THR A 40 -1.70 2.19 -15.35
C THR A 40 -2.92 1.26 -15.42
N GLN A 41 -3.26 0.71 -16.58
CA GLN A 41 -4.30 -0.31 -16.69
C GLN A 41 -3.92 -1.61 -15.97
N MET A 42 -2.67 -2.06 -16.09
CA MET A 42 -2.19 -3.25 -15.37
C MET A 42 -2.09 -3.03 -13.86
N LEU A 43 -1.91 -1.80 -13.38
CA LEU A 43 -1.93 -1.47 -11.96
C LEU A 43 -3.32 -1.61 -11.32
N ILE A 44 -4.41 -1.53 -12.09
CA ILE A 44 -5.79 -1.65 -11.58
C ILE A 44 -6.01 -2.99 -10.84
N PRO A 45 -5.80 -4.18 -11.47
CA PRO A 45 -5.97 -5.44 -10.77
C PRO A 45 -5.03 -5.59 -9.57
N ALA A 46 -3.78 -5.11 -9.67
CA ALA A 46 -2.85 -5.14 -8.55
C ALA A 46 -3.33 -4.30 -7.36
N SER A 47 -3.90 -3.13 -7.61
CA SER A 47 -4.48 -2.27 -6.57
C SER A 47 -5.71 -2.90 -5.90
N ILE A 48 -6.56 -3.58 -6.66
CA ILE A 48 -7.74 -4.27 -6.12
C ILE A 48 -7.32 -5.38 -5.16
N VAL A 49 -6.38 -6.24 -5.57
CA VAL A 49 -5.85 -7.31 -4.70
C VAL A 49 -5.19 -6.71 -3.46
N GLY A 50 -4.41 -5.64 -3.61
CA GLY A 50 -3.77 -4.94 -2.49
C GLY A 50 -4.78 -4.39 -1.46
N ILE A 51 -5.86 -3.77 -1.93
CA ILE A 51 -6.95 -3.27 -1.05
C ILE A 51 -7.63 -4.42 -0.31
N ILE A 52 -7.90 -5.54 -0.98
CA ILE A 52 -8.53 -6.71 -0.36
C ILE A 52 -7.64 -7.27 0.76
N VAL A 53 -6.34 -7.41 0.49
CA VAL A 53 -5.36 -7.90 1.48
C VAL A 53 -5.23 -6.94 2.66
N PHE A 54 -5.25 -5.64 2.41
CA PHE A 54 -5.23 -4.62 3.47
C PHE A 54 -6.48 -4.67 4.34
N LEU A 55 -7.67 -4.76 3.74
CA LEU A 55 -8.93 -4.89 4.47
C LEU A 55 -8.99 -6.18 5.30
N TYR A 56 -8.44 -7.27 4.77
CA TYR A 56 -8.28 -8.52 5.53
C TYR A 56 -7.39 -8.31 6.76
N GLY A 57 -6.24 -7.65 6.60
CA GLY A 57 -5.37 -7.27 7.72
C GLY A 57 -6.08 -6.42 8.77
N CYS A 58 -6.91 -5.45 8.36
CA CYS A 58 -7.71 -4.64 9.26
C CYS A 58 -8.76 -5.46 10.02
N ALA A 59 -9.45 -6.38 9.35
CA ALA A 59 -10.48 -7.22 9.97
C ALA A 59 -9.90 -8.16 11.02
N THR A 60 -8.72 -8.72 10.78
CA THR A 60 -8.09 -9.70 11.69
C THR A 60 -7.30 -9.02 12.82
N VAL A 61 -7.06 -7.71 12.80
CA VAL A 61 -6.12 -7.03 13.74
C VAL A 61 -6.45 -7.23 15.23
N ASP A 62 -7.75 -7.28 15.56
CA ASP A 62 -8.25 -7.42 16.94
C ASP A 62 -8.43 -8.89 17.37
N GLU A 63 -8.28 -9.86 16.46
CA GLU A 63 -8.43 -11.30 16.76
C GLU A 63 -7.11 -12.00 17.11
N ASN A 64 -5.96 -11.33 16.92
CA ASN A 64 -4.66 -11.97 17.17
C ASN A 64 -4.31 -11.95 18.65
N ILE A 65 -4.16 -13.15 19.19
CA ILE A 65 -3.68 -13.44 20.54
C ILE A 65 -2.42 -12.60 20.90
N PRO A 66 -1.37 -12.49 20.05
CA PRO A 66 -0.18 -11.71 20.41
C PRO A 66 -0.39 -10.18 20.50
N SER A 67 -1.24 -9.59 19.63
CA SER A 67 -1.53 -8.15 19.74
C SER A 67 -2.37 -7.85 20.97
N MET A 68 -3.28 -8.76 21.34
CA MET A 68 -4.08 -8.66 22.57
C MET A 68 -3.23 -8.83 23.84
N GLU A 69 -2.27 -9.76 23.85
CA GLU A 69 -1.36 -9.94 24.99
C GLU A 69 -0.41 -8.74 25.20
N MET A 70 0.06 -8.11 24.13
CA MET A 70 0.87 -6.88 24.21
C MET A 70 0.05 -5.66 24.64
N CYS A 71 -1.23 -5.61 24.28
CA CYS A 71 -2.14 -4.52 24.62
C CYS A 71 -2.85 -4.70 25.98
N ASP A 72 -2.72 -5.85 26.63
CA ASP A 72 -3.36 -6.08 27.93
C ASP A 72 -2.61 -5.33 29.05
N GLN A 73 -3.27 -4.30 29.60
CA GLN A 73 -2.75 -3.45 30.66
C GLN A 73 -2.58 -4.19 32.01
N ARG A 74 -3.16 -5.39 32.16
CA ARG A 74 -3.01 -6.23 33.36
C ARG A 74 -1.59 -6.81 33.47
N ASN A 75 -0.92 -6.99 32.34
CA ASN A 75 0.44 -7.50 32.29
C ASN A 75 1.41 -6.32 32.49
N ASN A 76 1.88 -6.13 33.73
CA ASN A 76 2.85 -5.07 34.07
C ASN A 76 4.28 -5.45 33.64
N ILE A 77 4.45 -5.82 32.38
CA ILE A 77 5.72 -6.22 31.78
C ILE A 77 6.54 -4.96 31.49
N THR A 78 7.62 -4.79 32.25
CA THR A 78 8.57 -3.69 32.08
C THR A 78 9.72 -4.14 31.18
N MET A 79 9.90 -3.44 30.06
CA MET A 79 10.98 -3.67 29.11
C MET A 79 12.24 -2.92 29.54
N CYS A 80 13.40 -3.48 29.17
CA CYS A 80 14.70 -2.85 29.38
C CYS A 80 14.83 -1.55 28.57
N PRO A 81 15.63 -0.58 29.05
CA PRO A 81 15.95 0.62 28.29
C PRO A 81 16.67 0.24 26.99
N LEU A 82 16.39 0.99 25.92
CA LEU A 82 17.01 0.76 24.61
C LEU A 82 18.44 1.35 24.52
N CYS A 83 18.84 2.18 25.48
CA CYS A 83 20.12 2.91 25.46
C CYS A 83 20.91 2.69 26.76
N ASP A 84 22.23 2.77 26.64
CA ASP A 84 23.20 2.51 27.70
C ASP A 84 23.24 3.61 28.79
N SER A 85 22.90 4.85 28.43
CA SER A 85 22.80 5.97 29.38
C SER A 85 21.63 6.90 29.03
N THR A 86 20.95 7.43 30.05
CA THR A 86 19.81 8.38 29.98
C THR A 86 18.47 7.88 29.37
N CYS A 87 18.19 6.58 29.35
CA CYS A 87 16.85 6.05 29.02
C CYS A 87 16.17 5.40 30.23
N SER A 88 14.89 5.70 30.42
CA SER A 88 14.05 5.03 31.42
C SER A 88 13.52 3.69 30.89
N TYR A 89 13.20 2.79 31.82
CA TYR A 89 12.39 1.61 31.53
C TYR A 89 11.03 2.02 30.95
N TRP A 90 10.48 1.19 30.08
CA TRP A 90 9.21 1.44 29.40
C TRP A 90 8.30 0.23 29.51
N LYS A 91 6.98 0.42 29.39
CA LYS A 91 6.00 -0.65 29.52
C LYS A 91 5.70 -1.26 28.16
N LEU A 92 5.58 -2.58 28.09
CA LEU A 92 5.26 -3.28 26.84
C LEU A 92 3.96 -2.74 26.20
N SER A 93 2.97 -2.40 27.03
CA SER A 93 1.67 -1.90 26.55
C SER A 93 1.72 -0.53 25.85
N SER A 94 2.78 0.28 26.06
CA SER A 94 2.91 1.55 25.34
C SER A 94 3.24 1.37 23.86
N ALA A 95 3.75 0.19 23.44
CA ALA A 95 3.99 -0.15 22.04
C ALA A 95 2.85 -0.92 21.37
N CYS A 96 1.69 -1.04 22.03
CA CYS A 96 0.50 -1.71 21.49
C CYS A 96 0.09 -1.19 20.10
N ALA A 97 0.14 0.14 19.89
CA ALA A 97 -0.19 0.73 18.59
C ALA A 97 0.76 0.27 17.47
N THR A 98 2.06 0.21 17.76
CA THR A 98 3.07 -0.27 16.82
C THR A 98 2.90 -1.76 16.55
N ALA A 99 2.60 -2.58 17.56
CA ALA A 99 2.33 -4.01 17.39
C ALA A 99 1.11 -4.29 16.51
N ARG A 100 0.01 -3.53 16.69
CA ARG A 100 -1.17 -3.60 15.81
C ARG A 100 -0.85 -3.18 14.38
N ALA A 101 -0.07 -2.11 14.22
CA ALA A 101 0.38 -1.67 12.90
C ALA A 101 1.27 -2.74 12.23
N SER A 102 2.21 -3.35 12.95
CA SER A 102 3.03 -4.45 12.43
C SER A 102 2.16 -5.63 11.98
N HIS A 103 1.18 -6.06 12.77
CA HIS A 103 0.29 -7.15 12.37
C HIS A 103 -0.55 -6.81 11.12
N LEU A 104 -0.92 -5.55 10.92
CA LEU A 104 -1.63 -5.10 9.72
C LEU A 104 -0.79 -5.32 8.45
N PHE A 105 0.54 -5.19 8.53
CA PHE A 105 1.47 -5.36 7.42
C PHE A 105 2.03 -6.80 7.31
N ASP A 106 2.23 -7.48 8.43
CA ASP A 106 2.81 -8.82 8.54
C ASP A 106 1.72 -9.88 8.74
N ASN A 107 0.74 -9.91 7.84
CA ASN A 107 -0.32 -10.92 7.81
C ASN A 107 0.02 -12.02 6.79
N PRO A 108 -0.32 -13.31 7.00
CA PRO A 108 -0.14 -14.36 5.97
C PRO A 108 -0.65 -13.99 4.56
N ALA A 109 -1.68 -13.15 4.43
CA ALA A 109 -2.17 -12.67 3.15
C ALA A 109 -1.17 -11.77 2.39
N THR A 110 -0.27 -11.04 3.09
CA THR A 110 0.75 -10.20 2.45
C THR A 110 1.87 -11.02 1.82
N VAL A 111 2.12 -12.24 2.31
CA VAL A 111 3.03 -13.21 1.67
C VAL A 111 2.48 -13.64 0.31
N PHE A 112 1.18 -13.92 0.21
CA PHE A 112 0.55 -14.19 -1.07
C PHE A 112 0.63 -12.97 -2.01
N PHE A 113 0.38 -11.78 -1.48
CA PHE A 113 0.46 -10.55 -2.25
C PHE A 113 1.87 -10.27 -2.79
N SER A 114 2.93 -10.57 -2.03
CA SER A 114 4.31 -10.37 -2.50
C SER A 114 4.68 -11.27 -3.68
N VAL A 115 4.23 -12.53 -3.67
CA VAL A 115 4.38 -13.45 -4.81
C VAL A 115 3.58 -12.96 -6.01
N PHE A 116 2.34 -12.49 -5.78
CA PHE A 116 1.51 -11.91 -6.83
C PHE A 116 2.19 -10.69 -7.48
N MET A 117 2.74 -9.76 -6.68
CA MET A 117 3.45 -8.59 -7.17
C MET A 117 4.76 -8.91 -7.91
N ALA A 118 5.39 -10.06 -7.63
CA ALA A 118 6.59 -10.51 -8.34
C ALA A 118 6.26 -11.14 -9.71
N LEU A 119 5.06 -11.71 -9.86
CA LEU A 119 4.57 -12.29 -11.11
C LEU A 119 3.89 -11.27 -12.03
N TRP A 120 3.37 -10.19 -11.44
CA TRP A 120 2.80 -9.04 -12.14
C TRP A 120 3.90 -8.17 -12.78
#